data_AF-A0A3B8J377-F1
#
_entry.id   AF-A0A3B8J377-F1
#
_cell.length_a   1.000
_cell.length_b   1.000
_cell.length_c   1.000
_cell.angle_alpha   90.00
_cell.angle_beta   90.00
_cell.angle_gamma   90.00
#
_symmetry.space_group_name_H-M   'P 1'
#
loop_
_entity.id
_entity.type
_entity.pdbx_description
1 polymer ?
#
loop_
_entity_poly.entity_id
_entity_poly.type
_entity_poly.pdbx_seq_one_letter_code
_entity_poly.pdbx_strand_id
1 'polypeptide(L)'
;MQEQQALNQMVALSEKKLKMLTELKKLSEKQRKAFQDNNIADVDPILNKKNEIINYIRKLDDAFLKASGTLKEILGIEKLDDLSKFELAGQNELKRLIADITGVVESIIKIEQDSYKSVSDMKNEISEKIKSVNAGKKAAKAYNIKPVENPSYFFDRKK
;
A
#
# COMPACT_ATOMS: atom_id res chain seq x y z
N MET A 1 -28.84 21.32 20.67
CA MET A 1 -29.54 20.02 20.69
C MET A 1 -28.50 18.91 20.54
N GLN A 2 -28.69 17.78 21.23
CA GLN A 2 -27.70 16.67 21.25
C GLN A 2 -27.50 16.04 19.87
N GLU A 3 -28.55 15.97 19.05
CA GLU A 3 -28.51 15.47 17.65
C GLU A 3 -27.57 16.29 16.77
N GLN A 4 -27.69 17.62 16.82
CA GLN A 4 -26.83 18.54 16.07
C GLN A 4 -25.37 18.41 16.50
N GLN A 5 -25.11 18.15 17.78
CA GLN A 5 -23.75 17.95 18.29
C GLN A 5 -23.15 16.63 17.78
N ALA A 6 -23.92 15.55 17.76
CA ALA A 6 -23.49 14.27 17.21
C ALA A 6 -23.21 14.39 15.70
N LEU A 7 -24.07 15.08 14.94
CA LEU A 7 -23.84 15.33 13.52
C LEU A 7 -22.58 16.17 13.27
N ASN A 8 -22.38 17.26 14.02
CA ASN A 8 -21.18 18.09 13.91
C ASN A 8 -19.91 17.27 14.22
N GLN A 9 -19.97 16.37 15.20
CA GLN A 9 -18.87 15.46 15.51
C GLN A 9 -18.58 14.51 14.34
N MET A 10 -19.62 13.95 13.70
CA MET A 10 -19.44 13.10 12.53
C MET A 10 -18.81 13.83 11.35
N VAL A 11 -19.20 15.09 11.10
CA VAL A 11 -18.58 15.96 10.09
C VAL A 11 -17.10 16.16 10.40
N ALA A 12 -16.77 16.61 11.62
CA ALA A 12 -15.38 16.87 12.01
C ALA A 12 -14.49 15.61 11.96
N LEU A 13 -15.04 14.43 12.29
CA LEU A 13 -14.33 13.16 12.15
C LEU A 13 -14.07 12.81 10.68
N SER A 14 -15.06 13.06 9.81
CA SER A 14 -14.96 12.79 8.37
C SER A 14 -13.94 13.72 7.69
N GLU A 15 -13.90 15.00 8.05
CA GLU A 15 -12.88 15.94 7.57
C GLU A 15 -11.47 15.51 7.96
N LYS A 16 -11.28 15.11 9.22
CA LYS A 16 -9.99 14.58 9.69
C LYS A 16 -9.60 13.32 8.93
N LYS A 17 -10.56 12.40 8.71
CA LYS A 17 -10.32 11.17 7.94
C LYS A 17 -9.90 11.49 6.51
N LEU A 18 -10.59 12.41 5.84
CA LEU A 18 -10.27 12.84 4.48
C LEU A 18 -8.86 13.44 4.38
N LYS A 19 -8.45 14.26 5.35
CA LYS A 19 -7.09 14.81 5.43
C LYS A 19 -6.05 13.69 5.52
N MET A 20 -6.27 12.71 6.38
CA MET A 20 -5.37 11.57 6.60
C MET A 20 -5.29 10.67 5.37
N LEU A 21 -6.42 10.40 4.71
CA LEU A 21 -6.45 9.66 3.45
C LEU A 21 -5.72 10.40 2.33
N THR A 22 -5.85 11.72 2.26
CA THR A 22 -5.12 12.54 1.28
C THR A 22 -3.61 12.45 1.51
N GLU A 23 -3.16 12.44 2.77
CA GLU A 23 -1.76 12.22 3.11
C GLU A 23 -1.30 10.81 2.76
N LEU A 24 -2.11 9.80 3.06
CA LEU A 24 -1.86 8.40 2.69
C LEU A 24 -1.68 8.26 1.17
N LYS A 25 -2.54 8.89 0.37
CA LYS A 25 -2.42 8.92 -1.09
C LYS A 25 -1.08 9.50 -1.55
N LYS A 26 -0.65 10.63 -0.97
CA LYS A 26 0.65 11.24 -1.30
C LYS A 26 1.82 10.30 -0.96
N LEU A 27 1.73 9.56 0.14
CA LEU A 27 2.73 8.56 0.51
C LEU A 27 2.74 7.39 -0.48
N SER A 28 1.57 6.91 -0.92
CA SER A 28 1.45 5.88 -1.95
C SER A 28 2.08 6.32 -3.29
N GLU A 29 1.86 7.56 -3.70
CA GLU A 29 2.47 8.13 -4.91
C GLU A 29 3.99 8.23 -4.78
N LYS A 30 4.50 8.67 -3.61
CA LYS A 30 5.93 8.72 -3.32
C LYS A 30 6.57 7.33 -3.32
N GLN A 31 5.91 6.35 -2.71
CA GLN A 31 6.36 4.96 -2.72
C GLN A 31 6.47 4.43 -4.15
N ARG A 32 5.44 4.67 -4.97
CA ARG A 32 5.44 4.26 -6.38
C ARG A 32 6.62 4.87 -7.13
N LYS A 33 6.90 6.15 -6.91
CA LYS A 33 8.05 6.84 -7.52
C LYS A 33 9.38 6.26 -7.04
N ALA A 34 9.53 5.99 -5.75
CA ALA A 34 10.73 5.36 -5.20
C ALA A 34 11.02 3.99 -5.85
N PHE A 35 9.97 3.19 -6.12
CA PHE A 35 10.12 1.95 -6.89
C PHE A 35 10.56 2.18 -8.34
N GLN A 36 9.99 3.18 -9.03
CA GLN A 36 10.39 3.53 -10.40
C GLN A 36 11.86 3.98 -10.49
N ASP A 37 12.30 4.74 -9.48
CA ASP A 37 13.65 5.29 -9.42
C ASP A 37 14.69 4.29 -8.85
N ASN A 38 14.30 3.04 -8.57
CA ASN A 38 15.11 2.02 -7.88
C ASN A 38 15.69 2.46 -6.51
N ASN A 39 15.08 3.45 -5.88
CA ASN A 39 15.51 3.98 -4.59
C ASN A 39 14.79 3.26 -3.44
N ILE A 40 15.21 2.02 -3.18
CA ILE A 40 14.56 1.15 -2.20
C ILE A 40 14.78 1.63 -0.75
N ALA A 41 15.87 2.36 -0.47
CA ALA A 41 16.16 2.87 0.87
C ALA A 41 15.08 3.83 1.40
N ASP A 42 14.41 4.57 0.50
CA ASP A 42 13.37 5.52 0.85
C ASP A 42 11.99 4.87 1.10
N VAL A 43 11.83 3.57 0.81
CA VAL A 43 10.53 2.89 0.90
C VAL A 43 10.16 2.58 2.36
N ASP A 44 11.09 2.09 3.18
CA ASP A 44 10.80 1.68 4.57
C ASP A 44 10.24 2.84 5.44
N PRO A 45 10.82 4.06 5.42
CA PRO A 45 10.24 5.19 6.15
C PRO A 45 8.83 5.56 5.65
N ILE A 46 8.54 5.38 4.36
CA ILE A 46 7.23 5.64 3.79
C ILE A 46 6.22 4.62 4.33
N LEU A 47 6.56 3.33 4.31
CA LEU A 47 5.70 2.25 4.82
C LEU A 47 5.35 2.44 6.29
N ASN A 48 6.32 2.83 7.13
CA ASN A 48 6.07 3.10 8.55
C ASN A 48 5.06 4.23 8.75
N LYS A 49 5.22 5.35 8.04
CA LYS A 49 4.26 6.47 8.11
C LYS A 49 2.87 6.08 7.61
N LYS A 50 2.78 5.27 6.55
CA LYS A 50 1.49 4.74 6.06
C LYS A 50 0.79 3.93 7.16
N ASN A 51 1.52 3.06 7.87
CA ASN A 51 0.96 2.27 8.98
C ASN A 51 0.44 3.14 10.13
N GLU A 52 1.17 4.19 10.51
CA GLU A 52 0.72 5.15 11.52
C GLU A 52 -0.59 5.83 11.11
N ILE A 53 -0.66 6.31 9.87
CA ILE A 53 -1.87 6.95 9.32
C ILE A 53 -3.05 5.97 9.29
N ILE A 54 -2.84 4.74 8.83
CA ILE A 54 -3.90 3.70 8.79
C ILE A 54 -4.42 3.41 10.21
N ASN A 55 -3.53 3.29 11.19
CA ASN A 55 -3.91 3.07 12.58
C ASN A 55 -4.70 4.26 13.15
N TYR A 56 -4.34 5.49 12.77
CA TYR A 56 -5.10 6.67 13.16
C TYR A 56 -6.48 6.74 12.49
N ILE A 57 -6.57 6.41 11.20
CA ILE A 57 -7.85 6.32 10.46
C ILE A 57 -8.80 5.31 11.13
N ARG A 58 -8.30 4.14 11.56
CA ARG A 58 -9.12 3.15 12.28
C ARG A 58 -9.77 3.75 13.54
N LYS A 59 -9.02 4.54 14.31
CA LYS A 59 -9.55 5.23 15.49
C LYS A 59 -10.62 6.27 15.13
N LEU A 60 -10.46 6.97 14.01
CA LEU A 60 -11.47 7.90 13.50
C LEU A 60 -12.75 7.16 13.10
N ASP A 61 -12.62 5.99 12.48
CA ASP A 61 -13.75 5.15 12.06
C ASP A 61 -14.51 4.61 13.26
N ASP A 62 -13.82 4.11 14.29
CA ASP A 62 -14.46 3.67 15.53
C ASP A 62 -15.22 4.83 16.21
N ALA A 63 -14.63 6.03 16.24
CA ALA A 63 -15.28 7.21 16.79
C ALA A 63 -16.50 7.64 15.96
N PHE A 64 -16.42 7.52 14.63
CA PHE A 64 -17.51 7.83 13.71
C PHE A 64 -18.67 6.86 13.91
N LEU A 65 -18.39 5.55 14.02
CA LEU A 65 -19.41 4.53 14.26
C LEU A 65 -20.16 4.79 15.56
N LYS A 66 -19.46 5.12 16.65
CA LYS A 66 -20.07 5.49 17.93
C LYS A 66 -20.98 6.71 17.79
N ALA A 67 -20.49 7.80 17.18
CA ALA A 67 -21.28 9.01 16.97
C ALA A 67 -22.51 8.75 16.10
N SER A 68 -22.38 7.92 15.06
CA SER A 68 -23.48 7.52 14.19
C SER A 68 -24.52 6.67 14.91
N GLY A 69 -24.11 5.78 15.81
CA GLY A 69 -25.00 4.97 16.64
C GLY A 69 -25.82 5.85 17.57
N THR A 70 -25.17 6.76 18.29
CA THR A 70 -25.86 7.73 19.16
C THR A 70 -26.84 8.59 18.38
N LEU A 71 -26.46 9.09 17.19
CA LEU A 71 -27.35 9.91 16.37
C LEU A 71 -28.59 9.11 15.91
N LYS A 72 -28.39 7.86 15.49
CA LYS A 72 -29.47 6.94 15.10
C LYS A 72 -30.45 6.66 16.23
N GLU A 73 -29.92 6.40 17.43
CA GLU A 73 -30.73 6.15 18.63
C GLU A 73 -31.58 7.37 19.00
N ILE A 74 -31.00 8.58 18.97
CA ILE A 74 -31.75 9.79 19.31
C ILE A 74 -32.85 10.08 18.28
N LEU A 75 -32.56 9.90 16.99
CA LEU A 75 -33.49 10.17 15.90
C LEU A 75 -34.48 9.02 15.62
N GLY A 76 -34.27 7.83 16.20
CA GLY A 76 -35.06 6.64 15.93
C GLY A 76 -34.93 6.13 14.48
N ILE A 77 -33.76 6.30 13.85
CA ILE A 77 -33.50 5.89 12.46
C ILE A 77 -32.50 4.74 12.38
N GLU A 78 -32.65 3.86 11.39
CA GLU A 78 -31.70 2.75 11.16
C GLU A 78 -30.55 3.14 10.23
N LYS A 79 -30.82 4.02 9.25
CA LYS A 79 -29.87 4.42 8.20
C LYS A 79 -29.62 5.91 8.24
N LEU A 80 -28.37 6.32 7.96
CA LEU A 80 -28.02 7.74 7.86
C LEU A 80 -28.69 8.42 6.66
N ASP A 81 -29.13 7.66 5.66
CA ASP A 81 -29.91 8.18 4.53
C ASP A 81 -31.26 8.76 4.98
N ASP A 82 -31.79 8.30 6.12
CA ASP A 82 -33.02 8.83 6.69
C ASP A 82 -32.82 10.20 7.36
N LEU A 83 -31.58 10.71 7.46
CA LEU A 83 -31.30 12.04 8.01
C LEU A 83 -32.02 13.14 7.24
N SER A 84 -32.28 12.95 5.93
CA SER A 84 -32.99 13.94 5.11
C SER A 84 -34.41 14.25 5.58
N LYS A 85 -34.97 13.41 6.47
CA LYS A 85 -36.29 13.61 7.09
C LYS A 85 -36.24 14.61 8.26
N PHE A 86 -35.05 15.02 8.68
CA PHE A 86 -34.82 15.93 9.82
C PHE A 86 -34.13 17.20 9.33
N GLU A 87 -34.45 18.36 9.93
CA GLU A 87 -33.82 19.63 9.60
C GLU A 87 -32.52 19.84 10.41
N LEU A 88 -31.49 19.02 10.15
CA LEU A 88 -30.17 19.19 10.77
C LEU A 88 -29.20 19.88 9.81
N ALA A 89 -28.52 20.91 10.29
CA ALA A 89 -27.48 21.57 9.53
C ALA A 89 -26.25 20.64 9.39
N GLY A 90 -25.68 20.53 8.18
CA GLY A 90 -24.46 19.75 7.94
C GLY A 90 -24.69 18.34 7.35
N GLN A 91 -25.92 17.91 7.10
CA GLN A 91 -26.19 16.62 6.44
C GLN A 91 -25.61 16.54 5.02
N ASN A 92 -25.79 17.60 4.24
CA ASN A 92 -25.24 17.71 2.89
C ASN A 92 -23.71 17.69 2.90
N GLU A 93 -23.11 18.32 3.91
CA GLU A 93 -21.66 18.32 4.08
C GLU A 93 -21.13 16.92 4.44
N LEU A 94 -21.78 16.23 5.38
CA LEU A 94 -21.45 14.85 5.70
C LEU A 94 -21.54 13.95 4.46
N LYS A 95 -22.60 14.09 3.66
CA LYS A 95 -22.78 13.33 2.42
C LYS A 95 -21.67 13.61 1.40
N ARG A 96 -21.29 14.88 1.22
CA ARG A 96 -20.16 15.28 0.37
C ARG A 96 -18.85 14.64 0.86
N LEU A 97 -18.56 14.75 2.16
CA LEU A 97 -17.35 14.18 2.76
C LEU A 97 -17.26 12.67 2.58
N ILE A 98 -18.38 11.95 2.71
CA ILE A 98 -18.43 10.50 2.45
C ILE A 98 -18.07 10.20 0.99
N ALA A 99 -18.62 10.95 0.03
CA ALA A 99 -18.30 10.79 -1.38
C ALA A 99 -16.82 11.07 -1.67
N ASP A 100 -16.27 12.15 -1.11
CA ASP A 100 -14.86 12.51 -1.25
C ASP A 100 -13.93 11.43 -0.66
N ILE A 101 -14.27 10.92 0.53
CA ILE A 101 -13.55 9.82 1.17
C ILE A 101 -13.54 8.59 0.28
N THR A 102 -14.69 8.19 -0.26
CA THR A 102 -14.80 7.03 -1.16
C THR A 102 -13.91 7.20 -2.39
N GLY A 103 -13.98 8.37 -3.05
CA GLY A 103 -13.14 8.65 -4.22
C GLY A 103 -11.64 8.63 -3.93
N VAL A 104 -11.22 9.15 -2.77
CA VAL A 104 -9.80 9.09 -2.38
C VAL A 104 -9.37 7.66 -2.08
N VAL A 105 -10.21 6.86 -1.40
CA VAL A 105 -9.91 5.44 -1.11
C VAL A 105 -9.76 4.64 -2.40
N GLU A 106 -10.68 4.79 -3.36
CA GLU A 106 -10.59 4.14 -4.67
C GLU A 106 -9.29 4.53 -5.40
N SER A 107 -8.93 5.82 -5.36
CA SER A 107 -7.68 6.30 -5.93
C SER A 107 -6.44 5.66 -5.27
N ILE A 108 -6.45 5.49 -3.94
CA ILE A 108 -5.36 4.82 -3.21
C ILE A 108 -5.28 3.36 -3.63
N ILE A 109 -6.40 2.64 -3.63
CA ILE A 109 -6.46 1.22 -4.02
C ILE A 109 -5.85 1.01 -5.40
N LYS A 110 -6.21 1.87 -6.36
CA LYS A 110 -5.65 1.81 -7.72
C LYS A 110 -4.13 2.00 -7.73
N ILE A 111 -3.62 3.01 -7.00
CA ILE A 111 -2.17 3.27 -6.91
C ILE A 111 -1.43 2.09 -6.29
N GLU A 112 -1.97 1.49 -5.23
CA GLU A 112 -1.35 0.32 -4.57
C GLU A 112 -1.35 -0.91 -5.48
N GLN A 113 -2.44 -1.17 -6.20
CA GLN A 113 -2.52 -2.28 -7.17
C GLN A 113 -1.50 -2.12 -8.30
N ASP A 114 -1.39 -0.93 -8.89
CA ASP A 114 -0.41 -0.63 -9.93
C ASP A 114 1.03 -0.77 -9.41
N SER A 115 1.27 -0.33 -8.17
CA SER A 115 2.58 -0.44 -7.52
C SER A 115 2.96 -1.90 -7.24
N TYR A 116 2.02 -2.72 -6.77
CA TYR A 116 2.27 -4.15 -6.53
C TYR A 116 2.66 -4.87 -7.82
N LYS A 117 1.96 -4.59 -8.92
CA LYS A 117 2.30 -5.14 -10.24
C LYS A 117 3.72 -4.75 -10.66
N SER A 118 4.07 -3.48 -10.51
CA SER A 118 5.40 -2.95 -10.87
C SER A 118 6.53 -3.60 -10.06
N VAL A 119 6.32 -3.83 -8.76
CA VAL A 119 7.29 -4.51 -7.88
C VAL A 119 7.44 -5.99 -8.27
N SER A 120 6.35 -6.65 -8.64
CA SER A 120 6.37 -8.04 -9.12
C SER A 120 7.19 -8.18 -10.41
N ASP A 121 7.00 -7.27 -11.36
CA ASP A 121 7.73 -7.26 -12.63
C ASP A 121 9.23 -7.02 -12.41
N MET A 122 9.59 -6.06 -11.55
CA MET A 122 10.99 -5.79 -11.18
C MET A 122 11.66 -6.99 -10.50
N LYS A 123 10.94 -7.71 -9.62
CA LYS A 123 11.44 -8.96 -9.01
C LYS A 123 11.72 -10.03 -10.06
N ASN A 124 10.86 -10.17 -11.06
CA ASN A 124 11.06 -11.13 -12.15
C ASN A 124 12.28 -10.77 -12.99
N GLU A 125 12.44 -9.49 -13.35
CA GLU A 125 13.60 -9.01 -14.10
C GLU A 125 14.92 -9.25 -13.34
N ILE A 126 14.96 -8.96 -12.03
CA ILE A 126 16.13 -9.24 -11.19
C ILE A 126 16.41 -10.75 -11.14
N SER A 127 15.38 -11.59 -11.00
CA SER A 127 15.51 -13.05 -10.99
C SER A 127 16.08 -13.58 -12.31
N GLU A 128 15.63 -13.04 -13.44
CA GLU A 128 16.14 -13.38 -14.77
C GLU A 128 17.60 -12.95 -14.97
N LYS A 129 17.97 -11.74 -14.53
CA LYS A 129 19.37 -11.28 -14.52
C LYS A 129 20.25 -12.17 -13.66
N ILE A 130 19.79 -12.63 -12.50
CA ILE A 130 20.54 -13.58 -11.66
C ILE A 130 20.72 -14.92 -12.37
N LYS A 131 19.67 -15.43 -13.03
CA LYS A 131 19.74 -16.69 -13.80
C LYS A 131 20.70 -16.59 -14.97
N SER A 132 20.69 -15.49 -15.73
CA SER A 132 21.58 -15.28 -16.88
C SER A 132 23.04 -15.14 -16.43
N VAL A 133 23.32 -14.42 -15.35
CA VAL A 133 24.65 -14.35 -14.74
C VAL A 133 25.15 -15.73 -14.30
N ASN A 134 24.30 -16.54 -13.68
CA ASN A 134 24.67 -17.90 -13.27
C ASN A 134 24.88 -18.84 -14.45
N ALA A 135 24.10 -18.71 -15.53
CA ALA A 135 24.29 -19.46 -16.76
C ALA A 135 25.63 -19.09 -17.44
N GLY A 136 25.95 -17.78 -17.50
CA GLY A 136 27.22 -17.29 -18.01
C GLY A 136 28.43 -17.79 -17.20
N LYS A 137 28.34 -17.79 -15.86
CA LYS A 137 29.36 -18.38 -14.98
C LYS A 137 29.57 -19.88 -15.23
N LYS A 138 28.48 -20.64 -15.45
CA LYS A 138 28.56 -22.08 -15.78
C LYS A 138 29.19 -22.31 -17.15
N ALA A 139 28.80 -21.54 -18.16
CA ALA A 139 29.39 -21.61 -19.49
C ALA A 139 30.89 -21.27 -19.46
N ALA A 140 31.28 -20.16 -18.83
CA ALA A 140 32.68 -19.79 -18.66
C ALA A 140 33.50 -20.86 -17.93
N LYS A 141 32.93 -21.52 -16.91
CA LYS A 141 33.57 -22.63 -16.20
C LYS A 141 33.72 -23.88 -17.07
N ALA A 142 32.78 -24.16 -17.96
CA ALA A 142 32.85 -25.27 -18.92
C ALA A 142 33.90 -25.04 -20.02
N TYR A 143 34.20 -23.78 -20.36
CA TYR A 143 35.32 -23.45 -21.25
C TYR A 143 36.66 -23.32 -20.52
N ASN A 144 36.66 -23.06 -19.21
CA ASN A 144 37.84 -23.08 -18.33
C ASN A 144 38.15 -24.49 -17.76
N ILE A 145 37.95 -25.54 -18.57
CA ILE A 145 38.47 -26.87 -18.24
C ILE A 145 39.99 -26.78 -18.41
N LYS A 146 40.74 -26.75 -17.31
CA LYS A 146 42.19 -26.99 -17.34
C LYS A 146 42.41 -28.34 -18.03
N PRO A 147 43.41 -28.49 -18.94
CA PRO A 147 43.71 -29.77 -19.54
C PRO A 147 43.85 -30.81 -18.45
N VAL A 148 43.15 -31.94 -18.59
CA VAL A 148 43.34 -33.09 -17.72
C VAL A 148 44.83 -33.44 -17.82
N GLU A 149 45.57 -33.27 -16.73
CA GLU A 149 46.93 -33.81 -16.63
C GLU A 149 46.80 -35.32 -16.77
N ASN A 150 47.02 -35.83 -18.00
CA ASN A 150 47.14 -37.25 -18.23
C ASN A 150 48.32 -37.73 -17.38
N PRO A 151 48.14 -38.71 -16.46
CA PRO A 151 49.28 -39.28 -15.77
C PRO A 151 50.20 -39.93 -16.81
N SER A 152 51.42 -39.40 -16.95
CA SER A 152 52.44 -39.98 -17.81
C SER A 152 52.91 -41.30 -17.21
N TYR A 153 52.40 -42.42 -17.71
CA TYR A 153 52.93 -43.74 -17.39
C TYR A 153 54.26 -43.94 -18.12
N PHE A 154 55.37 -43.89 -17.38
CA PHE A 154 56.68 -44.32 -17.87
C PHE A 154 56.73 -45.86 -17.85
N PHE A 155 56.71 -46.48 -19.03
CA PHE A 155 57.02 -47.91 -19.16
C PHE A 155 58.54 -48.08 -19.21
N ASP A 156 59.16 -48.50 -18.11
CA ASP A 156 60.55 -48.99 -18.10
C ASP A 156 60.58 -50.36 -18.80
N ARG A 157 61.12 -50.41 -20.02
CA ARG A 157 61.42 -51.67 -20.71
C ARG A 157 62.86 -52.06 -20.37
N LYS A 158 63.04 -52.96 -19.40
CA LYS A 158 64.33 -53.64 -19.21
C LYS A 158 64.50 -54.76 -20.24
N LYS A 159 65.67 -54.75 -20.90
CA LYS A 159 66.21 -55.82 -21.74
C LYS A 159 66.67 -57.00 -20.88
#